data_AF-A0A7W0M193-F1
#
_entry.id   AF-A0A7W0M193-F1
#
_cell.length_a   1.000
_cell.length_b   1.000
_cell.length_c   1.000
_cell.angle_alpha   90.00
_cell.angle_beta   90.00
_cell.angle_gamma   90.00
#
_symmetry.space_group_name_H-M   'P 1'
#
loop_
_entity.id
_entity.type
_entity.pdbx_description
1 polymer ?
#
loop_
_entity_poly.entity_id
_entity_poly.type
_entity_poly.pdbx_seq_one_letter_code
_entity_poly.pdbx_strand_id
1 'polypeptide(L)' 'MDEESTAPPAERRRGPVVMRRGQVEAQTTDQRLLDSRNPSEWVHTDPWRVLRIQAEFVE' A
#
# COMPACT_ATOMS: atom_id res chain seq x y z
N MET A 1 26.36 -20.72 -1.31
CA MET A 1 25.79 -19.58 -2.05
C MET A 1 24.48 -20.09 -2.60
N ASP A 2 23.48 -20.09 -1.74
CA ASP A 2 22.15 -20.59 -2.04
C ASP A 2 21.40 -19.45 -2.71
N GLU A 3 21.42 -19.46 -4.04
CA GLU A 3 20.61 -18.57 -4.85
C GLU A 3 19.18 -19.12 -4.85
N GLU A 4 18.52 -18.91 -3.71
CA GLU A 4 17.19 -19.42 -3.41
C GLU A 4 16.15 -18.69 -4.27
N SER A 5 15.78 -19.34 -5.38
CA SER A 5 14.56 -19.20 -6.17
C SER A 5 13.71 -17.93 -5.91
N THR A 6 14.00 -16.83 -6.61
CA THR A 6 13.20 -15.58 -6.53
C THR A 6 11.97 -15.62 -7.47
N ALA A 7 11.28 -16.76 -7.55
CA ALA A 7 9.99 -16.80 -8.24
C ALA A 7 8.93 -16.17 -7.32
N PRO A 8 8.18 -15.14 -7.76
CA PRO A 8 7.12 -14.57 -6.93
C PRO A 8 6.10 -15.68 -6.59
N PRO A 9 5.56 -15.70 -5.37
CA PRO A 9 4.62 -16.74 -4.95
C PRO A 9 3.44 -16.79 -5.93
N ALA A 10 2.98 -17.99 -6.26
CA ALA A 10 1.90 -18.19 -7.24
C ALA A 10 0.57 -17.51 -6.82
N GLU A 11 0.37 -17.30 -5.51
CA GLU A 11 -0.75 -16.59 -4.90
C GLU A 11 -0.26 -15.72 -3.74
N ARG A 12 -0.81 -14.50 -3.59
CA ARG A 12 -0.56 -13.60 -2.45
C ARG A 12 -1.88 -13.00 -1.95
N ARG A 13 -2.09 -12.97 -0.63
CA ARG A 13 -3.30 -12.41 0.00
C ARG A 13 -3.00 -11.07 0.69
N ARG A 14 -3.81 -10.04 0.43
CA ARG A 14 -3.79 -8.71 1.07
C ARG A 14 -5.15 -8.48 1.73
N GLY A 15 -5.29 -8.88 2.99
CA GLY A 15 -6.58 -8.90 3.67
C GLY A 15 -7.62 -9.67 2.85
N PRO A 16 -8.75 -9.06 2.44
CA PRO A 16 -9.78 -9.72 1.64
C PRO A 16 -9.40 -9.92 0.16
N VAL A 17 -8.26 -9.38 -0.31
CA VAL A 17 -7.86 -9.41 -1.73
C VAL A 17 -6.89 -10.56 -2.01
N VAL A 18 -7.19 -11.41 -2.99
CA VAL A 18 -6.30 -12.48 -3.47
C VAL A 18 -5.71 -12.11 -4.82
N MET A 19 -4.38 -12.08 -4.94
CA MET A 19 -3.63 -11.90 -6.18
C MET A 19 -3.04 -13.23 -6.63
N ARG A 20 -3.10 -13.51 -7.93
CA ARG A 20 -2.56 -14.75 -8.51
C ARG A 20 -1.75 -14.48 -9.76
N ARG A 21 -0.77 -15.35 -10.04
CA ARG A 21 0.04 -15.32 -11.28
C ARG A 21 0.60 -13.90 -11.51
N GLY A 22 0.35 -13.31 -12.68
CA GLY A 22 0.82 -11.97 -13.04
C GLY A 22 0.25 -10.81 -12.23
N GLN A 23 -0.72 -11.04 -11.34
CA GLN A 23 -1.21 -10.01 -10.42
C GLN A 23 -0.36 -9.91 -9.14
N VAL A 24 0.53 -10.86 -8.89
CA VAL A 24 1.44 -10.81 -7.75
C VAL A 24 2.55 -9.82 -8.08
N GLU A 25 2.40 -8.60 -7.58
CA GLU A 25 3.41 -7.55 -7.76
C GLU A 25 4.74 -7.94 -7.07
N ALA A 26 5.86 -7.58 -7.70
CA ALA A 26 7.20 -7.86 -7.18
C ALA A 26 7.53 -7.08 -5.88
N GLN A 27 6.95 -5.89 -5.72
CA GLN A 27 7.14 -5.06 -4.53
C GLN A 27 6.08 -5.36 -3.46
N THR A 28 6.42 -5.09 -2.20
CA THR A 28 5.45 -5.12 -1.10
C THR A 28 4.63 -3.84 -1.06
N THR A 29 3.46 -3.89 -0.45
CA THR A 29 2.62 -2.69 -0.24
C THR A 29 3.34 -1.67 0.64
N ASP A 30 3.99 -2.14 1.71
CA ASP A 30 4.69 -1.27 2.67
C ASP A 30 5.91 -0.60 2.04
N GLN A 31 6.67 -1.32 1.20
CA GLN A 31 7.78 -0.70 0.46
C GLN A 31 7.26 0.44 -0.42
N ARG A 32 6.17 0.22 -1.17
CA ARG A 32 5.57 1.29 -1.98
C ARG A 32 5.10 2.47 -1.12
N LEU A 33 4.54 2.21 0.06
CA LEU A 33 4.10 3.26 0.99
C LEU A 33 5.28 4.10 1.47
N LEU A 34 6.38 3.46 1.89
CA LEU A 34 7.52 4.11 2.53
C LEU A 34 8.47 4.78 1.52
N ASP A 35 8.62 4.21 0.33
CA ASP A 35 9.49 4.77 -0.72
C ASP A 35 8.80 5.92 -1.48
N SER A 36 7.47 6.04 -1.40
CA SER A 36 6.73 7.06 -2.13
C SER A 36 6.84 8.45 -1.50
N ARG A 37 7.32 9.42 -2.30
CA ARG A 37 7.17 10.86 -2.03
C ARG A 37 6.07 11.41 -2.92
N ASN A 38 4.82 11.04 -2.63
CA ASN A 38 3.68 11.50 -3.41
C ASN A 38 3.46 13.02 -3.25
N PRO A 39 2.88 13.70 -4.25
CA PRO A 39 2.53 15.11 -4.16
C PRO A 39 1.69 15.39 -2.92
N SER A 40 1.99 16.46 -2.19
CA SER A 40 1.25 16.83 -0.97
C SER A 40 -0.02 17.64 -1.25
N GLU A 41 -0.35 17.98 -2.49
CA GLU A 41 -1.45 18.90 -2.81
C GLU A 41 -2.82 18.47 -2.26
N TRP A 42 -3.06 17.16 -2.13
CA TRP A 42 -4.31 16.63 -1.57
C TRP A 42 -4.58 17.10 -0.13
N VAL A 43 -3.55 17.45 0.65
CA VAL A 43 -3.71 17.96 2.02
C VAL A 43 -4.35 19.36 2.07
N HIS A 44 -4.47 20.05 0.94
CA HIS A 44 -5.12 21.35 0.85
C HIS A 44 -6.55 21.29 0.29
N THR A 45 -7.06 20.08 0.06
CA THR A 45 -8.41 19.85 -0.49
C THR A 45 -9.44 19.63 0.62
N ASP A 46 -10.72 19.89 0.32
CA ASP A 46 -11.81 19.68 1.27
C ASP A 46 -11.96 18.24 1.77
N PRO A 47 -11.75 17.18 0.96
CA PRO A 47 -11.73 15.80 1.45
C PRO A 47 -10.76 15.57 2.61
N TRP A 48 -9.56 16.16 2.57
CA TRP A 48 -8.61 16.03 3.67
C TRP A 48 -9.08 16.78 4.94
N ARG A 49 -9.68 17.96 4.77
CA ARG A 49 -10.23 18.72 5.90
C ARG A 49 -11.31 17.94 6.64
N VAL A 50 -12.20 17.24 5.92
CA VAL A 50 -13.21 16.37 6.53
C VAL A 50 -12.56 15.26 7.36
N LEU A 51 -11.55 14.58 6.83
CA LEU A 51 -10.84 13.52 7.57
C LEU A 51 -10.13 14.05 8.82
N ARG A 52 -9.54 15.25 8.74
CA ARG A 52 -8.91 15.92 9.89
C ARG A 52 -9.92 16.23 10.99
N ILE A 53 -11.06 16.80 10.65
CA ILE A 53 -12.14 17.09 11.60
C ILE A 53 -12.66 15.79 12.21
N GLN A 54 -12.88 14.74 11.41
CA GLN A 54 -13.32 13.44 11.94
C GLN A 54 -12.33 12.87 12.97
N ALA A 55 -11.03 13.00 12.72
CA ALA A 55 -10.00 12.53 13.63
C ALA A 55 -9.95 13.29 14.97
N GLU A 56 -10.47 14.52 15.03
CA GLU A 56 -10.55 15.31 16.28
C GLU A 56 -11.58 14.75 17.28
N PHE A 57 -12.46 13.84 16.86
CA PHE A 57 -13.49 13.23 17.71
C PHE A 57 -13.16 11.78 18.14
N VAL A 58 -11.97 11.27 17.82
CA VAL A 58 -11.54 9.91 18.19
C VAL A 58 -10.59 9.99 19.40
N GLU A 59 -10.90 9.24 20.48
CA GLU A 59 -10.06 9.03 21.68
C GLU A 59 -9.62 7.56 21.81
#